data_AF-A0A2N0HE40-F1
#
_entry.id   AF-A0A2N0HE40-F1
#
_cell.length_a   1.000
_cell.length_b   1.000
_cell.length_c   1.000
_cell.angle_alpha   90.00
_cell.angle_beta   90.00
_cell.angle_gamma   90.00
#
_symmetry.space_group_name_H-M   'P 1'
#
loop_
_entity.id
_entity.type
_entity.pdbx_description
1 polymer ?
#
loop_
_entity_poly.entity_id
_entity_poly.type
_entity_poly.pdbx_seq_one_letter_code
_entity_poly.pdbx_strand_id
1 'polypeptide(L)'
;MKKIFFLLCLVSFTMQAKYYEAVLTFENGTVKKGFAEMVEIQDSKVKFRLTEKGDTEKILSEDLKKIEYTDKDGNKYEADRLFIHTDKGEKGIKKGTKKYWLYVVYSNGIKLVTDALQSTFRYNPSNGTTTGAAGATLFYLGKEKEDGVFFVFMLSSMNSINIGMDKSVRKHCELLFKDCPSFLEAVNKENFKKTTLMNRLIELYETNNCNKKVEIKPVAKPGIKSKKSKKN
;
A
#
# COMPACT_ATOMS: atom_id res chain seq x y z
N MET A 1 55.68 30.51 17.89
CA MET A 1 54.20 30.58 17.88
C MET A 1 53.71 30.69 16.44
N LYS A 2 52.56 30.08 16.13
CA LYS A 2 51.93 29.90 14.80
C LYS A 2 52.45 28.69 14.03
N LYS A 3 51.65 27.61 14.05
CA LYS A 3 51.43 26.58 13.02
C LYS A 3 50.92 25.30 13.70
N ILE A 4 49.65 25.27 14.14
CA ILE A 4 48.84 24.06 14.42
C ILE A 4 47.39 24.57 14.52
N PHE A 5 46.75 24.90 13.40
CA PHE A 5 45.32 25.25 13.41
C PHE A 5 44.57 24.76 12.16
N PHE A 6 45.07 23.71 11.51
CA PHE A 6 44.51 23.26 10.23
C PHE A 6 44.44 21.73 10.10
N LEU A 7 44.03 21.04 11.16
CA LEU A 7 43.81 19.59 11.10
C LEU A 7 42.68 19.10 12.03
N LEU A 8 41.60 19.87 12.13
CA LEU A 8 40.30 19.31 12.54
C LEU A 8 39.62 18.80 11.27
N CYS A 9 40.02 17.59 10.91
CA CYS A 9 39.41 16.74 9.90
C CYS A 9 37.88 16.79 9.99
N LEU A 10 37.26 17.48 9.03
CA LEU A 10 36.39 16.93 7.98
C LEU A 10 36.05 15.43 8.06
N VAL A 11 35.70 14.89 9.22
CA VAL A 11 34.94 13.64 9.30
C VAL A 11 33.50 14.00 9.00
N SER A 12 33.25 14.34 7.74
CA SER A 12 31.92 14.28 7.16
C SER A 12 31.48 12.84 7.33
N PHE A 13 30.71 12.56 8.38
CA PHE A 13 29.95 11.32 8.51
C PHE A 13 28.96 11.31 7.35
N THR A 14 29.44 10.89 6.18
CA THR A 14 28.57 10.54 5.08
C THR A 14 27.80 9.32 5.58
N MET A 15 26.58 9.56 6.08
CA MET A 15 25.58 8.50 6.21
C MET A 15 25.43 7.91 4.81
N GLN A 16 26.21 6.87 4.52
CA GLN A 16 26.05 6.14 3.28
C GLN A 16 24.67 5.50 3.32
N ALA A 17 23.85 5.85 2.34
CA ALA A 17 22.54 5.26 2.19
C ALA A 17 22.68 3.72 2.11
N LYS A 18 21.88 3.02 2.93
CA LYS A 18 21.95 1.57 3.06
C LYS A 18 21.34 0.91 1.82
N TYR A 19 22.11 0.03 1.17
CA TYR A 19 21.62 -0.83 0.10
C TYR A 19 21.05 -2.12 0.68
N TYR A 20 19.93 -2.56 0.13
CA TYR A 20 19.21 -3.79 0.50
C TYR A 20 19.20 -4.75 -0.68
N GLU A 21 19.18 -6.06 -0.43
CA GLU A 21 18.90 -7.01 -1.50
C GLU A 21 17.57 -6.65 -2.14
N ALA A 22 17.52 -6.61 -3.47
CA ALA A 22 16.39 -6.07 -4.20
C ALA A 22 16.10 -6.85 -5.49
N VAL A 23 14.81 -6.99 -5.78
CA VAL A 23 14.28 -7.50 -7.04
C VAL A 23 13.45 -6.39 -7.68
N LEU A 24 13.98 -5.81 -8.75
CA LEU A 24 13.32 -4.77 -9.54
C LEU A 24 12.48 -5.45 -10.62
N THR A 25 11.17 -5.15 -10.65
CA THR A 25 10.28 -5.58 -11.72
C THR A 25 9.97 -4.38 -12.61
N PHE A 26 10.29 -4.50 -13.89
CA PHE A 26 10.04 -3.46 -14.90
C PHE A 26 8.60 -3.49 -15.39
N GLU A 27 8.12 -2.37 -15.94
CA GLU A 27 6.77 -2.27 -16.53
C GLU A 27 6.54 -3.26 -17.70
N ASN A 28 7.61 -3.65 -18.40
CA ASN A 28 7.57 -4.67 -19.45
C ASN A 28 7.61 -6.12 -18.92
N GLY A 29 7.64 -6.31 -17.60
CA GLY A 29 7.66 -7.62 -16.94
C GLY A 29 9.05 -8.24 -16.78
N THR A 30 10.13 -7.61 -17.26
CA THR A 30 11.48 -8.10 -16.97
C THR A 30 11.87 -7.86 -15.51
N VAL A 31 12.80 -8.67 -15.02
CA VAL A 31 13.23 -8.63 -13.62
C VAL A 31 14.75 -8.49 -13.53
N LYS A 32 15.22 -7.64 -12.62
CA LYS A 32 16.64 -7.44 -12.32
C LYS A 32 16.88 -7.62 -10.83
N LYS A 33 17.82 -8.50 -10.47
CA LYS A 33 18.17 -8.83 -9.08
C LYS A 33 19.51 -8.20 -8.73
N GLY A 34 19.63 -7.66 -7.53
CA GLY A 34 20.87 -7.06 -7.02
C GLY A 34 20.60 -6.35 -5.71
N PHE A 35 21.08 -5.12 -5.59
CA PHE A 35 20.96 -4.30 -4.39
C PHE A 35 20.42 -2.92 -4.73
N ALA A 36 19.49 -2.38 -3.95
CA ALA A 36 18.94 -1.04 -4.17
C ALA A 36 18.82 -0.24 -2.87
N GLU A 37 18.91 1.08 -2.98
CA GLU A 37 18.47 1.97 -1.91
C GLU A 37 16.93 1.92 -1.81
N MET A 38 16.41 2.10 -0.59
CA MET A 38 14.98 2.32 -0.39
C MET A 38 14.54 3.59 -1.12
N VAL A 39 13.38 3.53 -1.74
CA VAL A 39 12.81 4.64 -2.52
C VAL A 39 11.99 5.56 -1.63
N GLU A 40 12.05 6.86 -1.94
CA GLU A 40 11.14 7.86 -1.42
C GLU A 40 9.98 8.10 -2.39
N ILE A 41 8.86 8.62 -1.87
CA ILE A 41 7.60 8.78 -2.61
C ILE A 41 7.77 9.51 -3.96
N GLN A 42 8.72 10.46 -4.05
CA GLN A 42 8.96 11.29 -5.23
C GLN A 42 10.18 10.88 -6.05
N ASP A 43 10.87 9.78 -5.71
CA ASP A 43 12.09 9.39 -6.41
C ASP A 43 11.83 9.16 -7.90
N SER A 44 12.52 9.96 -8.71
CA SER A 44 12.50 9.82 -10.18
C SER A 44 13.45 8.74 -10.69
N LYS A 45 14.39 8.31 -9.84
CA LYS A 45 15.40 7.29 -10.16
C LYS A 45 15.64 6.39 -8.96
N VAL A 46 15.84 5.10 -9.23
CA VAL A 46 16.25 4.09 -8.27
C VAL A 46 17.74 3.85 -8.40
N LYS A 47 18.47 3.94 -7.28
CA LYS A 47 19.90 3.60 -7.23
C LYS A 47 20.04 2.11 -7.01
N PHE A 48 20.70 1.44 -7.96
CA PHE A 48 20.82 -0.01 -8.02
C PHE A 48 22.28 -0.42 -8.17
N ARG A 49 22.67 -1.58 -7.64
CA ARG A 49 23.97 -2.22 -7.82
C ARG A 49 23.78 -3.69 -8.11
N LEU A 50 24.59 -4.25 -9.00
CA LEU A 50 24.55 -5.70 -9.28
C LEU A 50 25.08 -6.52 -8.09
N THR A 51 26.05 -5.98 -7.35
CA THR A 51 26.66 -6.58 -6.15
C THR A 51 26.69 -5.56 -5.01
N GLU A 52 26.77 -6.00 -3.75
CA GLU A 52 26.67 -5.12 -2.57
C GLU A 52 27.67 -3.94 -2.61
N LYS A 53 28.88 -4.20 -3.13
CA LYS A 53 29.98 -3.23 -3.25
C LYS A 53 30.25 -2.79 -4.70
N GLY A 54 29.34 -3.09 -5.63
CA GLY A 54 29.48 -2.73 -7.03
C GLY A 54 29.14 -1.27 -7.33
N ASP A 55 29.31 -0.88 -8.60
CA ASP A 55 28.97 0.45 -9.08
C ASP A 55 27.47 0.72 -9.05
N THR A 56 27.10 1.96 -8.71
CA THR A 56 25.70 2.39 -8.67
C THR A 56 25.22 2.78 -10.07
N GLU A 57 24.27 2.00 -10.59
CA GLU A 57 23.41 2.32 -11.74
C GLU A 57 22.19 3.13 -11.27
N LYS A 58 21.74 4.10 -12.07
CA LYS A 58 20.50 4.85 -11.81
C LYS A 58 19.45 4.46 -12.83
N ILE A 59 18.42 3.76 -12.39
CA ILE A 59 17.32 3.29 -13.22
C ILE A 59 16.16 4.29 -13.10
N LEU A 60 15.52 4.67 -14.21
CA LEU A 60 14.37 5.58 -14.15
C LEU A 60 13.20 4.89 -13.47
N SER A 61 12.54 5.60 -12.54
CA SER A 61 11.38 5.05 -11.84
C SER A 61 10.22 4.74 -12.81
N GLU A 62 10.12 5.41 -13.95
CA GLU A 62 9.05 5.15 -14.95
C GLU A 62 9.18 3.83 -15.69
N ASP A 63 10.38 3.26 -15.71
CA ASP A 63 10.61 1.93 -16.27
C ASP A 63 10.24 0.82 -15.28
N LEU A 64 10.03 1.17 -14.01
CA LEU A 64 9.83 0.23 -12.91
C LEU A 64 8.39 0.20 -12.43
N LYS A 65 7.88 -1.01 -12.27
CA LYS A 65 6.55 -1.29 -11.72
C LYS A 65 6.58 -1.44 -10.20
N LYS A 66 7.53 -2.26 -9.71
CA LYS A 66 7.68 -2.55 -8.28
C LYS A 66 9.11 -2.93 -7.90
N ILE A 67 9.41 -2.84 -6.61
CA ILE A 67 10.67 -3.28 -6.01
C ILE A 67 10.36 -4.12 -4.78
N GLU A 68 10.93 -5.33 -4.73
CA GLU A 68 10.89 -6.17 -3.55
C GLU A 68 12.26 -6.11 -2.87
N TYR A 69 12.31 -5.66 -1.62
CA TYR A 69 13.51 -5.56 -0.81
C TYR A 69 13.58 -6.69 0.21
N THR A 70 14.79 -7.15 0.52
CA THR A 70 15.08 -8.02 1.66
C THR A 70 16.19 -7.39 2.50
N ASP A 71 15.95 -7.24 3.81
CA ASP A 71 16.98 -6.76 4.73
C ASP A 71 17.87 -7.89 5.28
N LYS A 72 18.86 -7.52 6.07
CA LYS A 72 19.85 -8.44 6.63
C LYS A 72 19.25 -9.48 7.60
N ASP A 73 18.07 -9.20 8.14
CA ASP A 73 17.35 -10.09 9.05
C ASP A 73 16.34 -10.96 8.27
N GLY A 74 16.30 -10.84 6.93
CA GLY A 74 15.38 -11.57 6.06
C GLY A 74 13.98 -10.98 5.97
N ASN A 75 13.74 -9.78 6.54
CA ASN A 75 12.45 -9.12 6.40
C ASN A 75 12.26 -8.64 4.97
N LYS A 76 11.05 -8.83 4.45
CA LYS A 76 10.68 -8.46 3.08
C LYS A 76 9.83 -7.20 3.05
N TYR A 77 10.06 -6.36 2.07
CA TYR A 77 9.31 -5.13 1.84
C TYR A 77 8.99 -5.01 0.36
N GLU A 78 7.82 -4.50 0.00
CA GLU A 78 7.47 -4.22 -1.38
C GLU A 78 7.14 -2.74 -1.53
N ALA A 79 7.68 -2.10 -2.57
CA ALA A 79 7.32 -0.77 -3.00
C ALA A 79 6.74 -0.83 -4.42
N ASP A 80 5.50 -0.38 -4.56
CA ASP A 80 4.80 -0.30 -5.84
C ASP A 80 4.80 1.12 -6.38
N ARG A 81 4.82 1.26 -7.71
CA ARG A 81 4.46 2.53 -8.37
C ARG A 81 2.97 2.61 -8.63
N LEU A 82 2.29 3.49 -7.90
CA LEU A 82 0.83 3.64 -7.95
C LEU A 82 0.42 5.09 -8.20
N PHE A 83 -0.67 5.28 -8.93
CA PHE A 83 -1.33 6.58 -9.03
C PHE A 83 -2.06 6.91 -7.73
N ILE A 84 -1.90 8.14 -7.25
CA ILE A 84 -2.74 8.66 -6.18
C ILE A 84 -3.95 9.36 -6.82
N HIS A 85 -5.12 8.78 -6.65
CA HIS A 85 -6.40 9.29 -7.16
C HIS A 85 -6.99 10.32 -6.22
N THR A 86 -7.86 11.17 -6.77
CA THR A 86 -8.65 12.12 -5.99
C THR A 86 -10.12 11.96 -6.31
N ASP A 87 -10.93 11.68 -5.30
CA ASP A 87 -12.39 11.72 -5.41
C ASP A 87 -12.86 13.18 -5.42
N LYS A 88 -13.58 13.59 -6.49
CA LYS A 88 -14.14 14.93 -6.68
C LYS A 88 -15.66 14.98 -6.49
N GLY A 89 -16.23 14.01 -5.76
CA GLY A 89 -17.66 13.88 -5.51
C GLY A 89 -18.43 13.64 -6.80
N GLU A 90 -19.42 14.48 -7.08
CA GLU A 90 -20.25 14.41 -8.30
C GLU A 90 -19.43 14.52 -9.59
N LYS A 91 -18.24 15.13 -9.54
CA LYS A 91 -17.32 15.23 -10.69
C LYS A 91 -16.54 13.93 -10.95
N GLY A 92 -16.78 12.88 -10.18
CA GLY A 92 -16.16 11.57 -10.32
C GLY A 92 -14.74 11.48 -9.77
N ILE A 93 -14.00 10.46 -10.23
CA ILE A 93 -12.63 10.18 -9.81
C ILE A 93 -11.66 10.87 -10.78
N LYS A 94 -10.78 11.73 -10.25
CA LYS A 94 -9.62 12.24 -10.99
C LYS A 94 -8.44 11.30 -10.78
N LYS A 95 -8.00 10.62 -11.84
CA LYS A 95 -6.75 9.86 -11.85
C LYS A 95 -5.55 10.80 -11.65
N GLY A 96 -4.58 10.36 -10.86
CA GLY A 96 -3.32 11.08 -10.66
C GLY A 96 -2.54 11.24 -11.97
N THR A 97 -1.76 12.30 -12.10
CA THR A 97 -0.98 12.56 -13.33
C THR A 97 0.34 11.79 -13.42
N LYS A 98 0.80 11.25 -12.30
CA LYS A 98 2.01 10.41 -12.20
C LYS A 98 1.85 9.36 -11.12
N LYS A 99 2.64 8.29 -11.21
CA LYS A 99 2.77 7.28 -10.17
C LYS A 99 3.74 7.73 -9.08
N TYR A 100 3.62 7.20 -7.88
CA TYR A 100 4.49 7.45 -6.74
C TYR A 100 4.95 6.13 -6.15
N TRP A 101 6.13 6.11 -5.53
CA TRP A 101 6.58 4.95 -4.76
C TRP A 101 5.82 4.87 -3.45
N LEU A 102 5.11 3.76 -3.25
CA LEU A 102 4.35 3.49 -2.03
C LEU A 102 4.65 2.08 -1.55
N TYR A 103 4.96 1.96 -0.25
CA TYR A 103 5.24 0.68 0.38
C TYR A 103 3.96 -0.08 0.67
N VAL A 104 3.92 -1.35 0.25
CA VAL A 104 2.78 -2.24 0.45
C VAL A 104 2.74 -2.69 1.90
N VAL A 105 1.63 -2.36 2.56
CA VAL A 105 1.34 -2.78 3.93
C VAL A 105 0.40 -3.96 3.99
N TYR A 106 -0.48 -4.10 3.00
CA TYR A 106 -1.34 -5.27 2.87
C TYR A 106 -1.82 -5.39 1.43
N SER A 107 -1.86 -6.62 0.91
CA SER A 107 -2.39 -6.91 -0.42
C SER A 107 -3.04 -8.29 -0.44
N ASN A 108 -4.36 -8.30 -0.46
CA ASN A 108 -5.20 -9.48 -0.68
C ASN A 108 -6.60 -8.96 -1.05
N GLY A 109 -6.84 -8.70 -2.34
CA GLY A 109 -8.02 -8.01 -2.89
C GLY A 109 -8.17 -6.53 -2.52
N ILE A 110 -8.06 -6.19 -1.23
CA ILE A 110 -7.79 -4.83 -0.74
C ILE A 110 -6.28 -4.57 -0.76
N LYS A 111 -5.88 -3.37 -1.16
CA LYS A 111 -4.49 -2.90 -1.13
C LYS A 111 -4.37 -1.72 -0.17
N LEU A 112 -3.53 -1.86 0.84
CA LEU A 112 -3.14 -0.80 1.75
C LEU A 112 -1.67 -0.48 1.53
N VAL A 113 -1.36 0.79 1.32
CA VAL A 113 0.00 1.25 1.07
C VAL A 113 0.30 2.51 1.87
N THR A 114 1.58 2.80 2.04
CA THR A 114 2.07 3.96 2.79
C THR A 114 3.25 4.62 2.08
N ASP A 115 3.51 5.89 2.41
CA ASP A 115 4.71 6.58 1.96
C ASP A 115 5.90 6.33 2.89
N ALA A 116 7.10 6.53 2.37
CA ALA A 116 8.35 6.35 3.12
C ALA A 116 8.62 7.44 4.18
N LEU A 117 7.70 8.40 4.39
CA LEU A 117 7.97 9.57 5.22
C LEU A 117 7.92 9.21 6.70
N GLN A 118 9.10 9.27 7.35
CA GLN A 118 9.32 9.12 8.80
C GLN A 118 8.75 7.87 9.47
N SER A 119 8.22 6.92 8.70
CA SER A 119 7.59 5.72 9.23
C SER A 119 8.61 4.60 9.24
N THR A 120 8.74 3.91 10.39
CA THR A 120 9.51 2.66 10.44
C THR A 120 8.62 1.45 10.17
N PHE A 121 7.47 1.65 9.49
CA PHE A 121 6.54 0.56 9.21
C PHE A 121 7.18 -0.48 8.30
N ARG A 122 7.22 -1.70 8.79
CA ARG A 122 7.70 -2.90 8.14
C ARG A 122 6.52 -3.83 8.00
N TYR A 123 6.13 -4.15 6.77
CA TYR A 123 5.14 -5.20 6.53
C TYR A 123 5.83 -6.55 6.48
N ASN A 124 5.33 -7.52 7.23
CA ASN A 124 5.78 -8.90 7.16
C ASN A 124 4.75 -9.72 6.36
N PRO A 125 5.01 -10.04 5.09
CA PRO A 125 4.07 -10.78 4.25
C PRO A 125 3.90 -12.24 4.67
N SER A 126 4.80 -12.79 5.51
CA SER A 126 4.69 -14.17 5.97
C SER A 126 3.62 -14.38 7.05
N ASN A 127 3.29 -13.33 7.80
CA ASN A 127 2.31 -13.41 8.90
C ASN A 127 1.27 -12.27 8.87
N GLY A 128 1.29 -11.41 7.85
CA GLY A 128 0.32 -10.32 7.70
C GLY A 128 0.45 -9.21 8.73
N THR A 129 1.57 -9.12 9.48
CA THR A 129 1.74 -8.13 10.54
C THR A 129 2.52 -6.91 10.06
N THR A 130 2.27 -5.74 10.66
CA THR A 130 3.06 -4.53 10.44
C THR A 130 3.71 -4.09 11.75
N THR A 131 5.03 -3.83 11.74
CA THR A 131 5.81 -3.36 12.90
C THR A 131 6.46 -2.02 12.62
N GLY A 132 6.51 -1.08 13.57
CA GLY A 132 7.16 0.23 13.38
C GLY A 132 6.52 1.35 14.20
N ALA A 133 7.12 2.52 14.17
CA ALA A 133 6.66 3.76 14.77
C ALA A 133 6.27 4.76 13.67
N ALA A 134 5.13 5.42 13.87
CA ALA A 134 4.64 6.44 12.95
C ALA A 134 5.32 7.80 13.25
N GLY A 135 6.20 8.27 12.37
CA GLY A 135 6.23 9.70 12.03
C GLY A 135 4.99 10.07 11.21
N ALA A 136 4.85 11.30 10.71
CA ALA A 136 3.70 11.68 9.89
C ALA A 136 3.57 10.77 8.66
N THR A 137 2.78 9.70 8.77
CA THR A 137 2.70 8.59 7.82
C THR A 137 1.39 8.69 7.06
N LEU A 138 1.42 8.76 5.74
CA LEU A 138 0.23 8.80 4.90
C LEU A 138 -0.19 7.37 4.54
N PHE A 139 -1.48 7.08 4.68
CA PHE A 139 -2.06 5.80 4.29
C PHE A 139 -3.00 5.96 3.12
N TYR A 140 -2.90 5.01 2.21
CA TYR A 140 -3.70 4.95 1.01
C TYR A 140 -4.37 3.58 0.88
N LEU A 141 -5.53 3.59 0.22
CA LEU A 141 -6.39 2.43 0.00
C LEU A 141 -6.72 2.28 -1.48
N GLY A 142 -6.65 1.06 -1.99
CA GLY A 142 -7.09 0.71 -3.34
C GLY A 142 -7.52 -0.75 -3.43
N LYS A 143 -7.78 -1.22 -4.65
CA LYS A 143 -7.91 -2.65 -4.96
C LYS A 143 -6.57 -3.21 -5.39
N GLU A 144 -6.30 -4.47 -5.04
CA GLU A 144 -5.03 -5.15 -5.32
C GLU A 144 -4.61 -5.13 -6.79
N LYS A 145 -5.57 -5.32 -7.70
CA LYS A 145 -5.33 -5.43 -9.14
C LYS A 145 -5.38 -4.09 -9.89
N GLU A 146 -5.62 -2.99 -9.18
CA GLU A 146 -5.71 -1.65 -9.76
C GLU A 146 -4.40 -0.88 -9.55
N ASP A 147 -4.11 0.04 -10.47
CA ASP A 147 -2.90 0.87 -10.45
C ASP A 147 -3.10 2.18 -9.66
N GLY A 148 -4.19 2.27 -8.90
CA GLY A 148 -4.68 3.48 -8.26
C GLY A 148 -5.04 3.29 -6.79
N VAL A 149 -4.67 4.27 -5.97
CA VAL A 149 -5.01 4.32 -4.55
C VAL A 149 -5.52 5.69 -4.17
N PHE A 150 -6.33 5.76 -3.12
CA PHE A 150 -6.84 7.01 -2.55
C PHE A 150 -6.22 7.27 -1.19
N PHE A 151 -5.89 8.53 -0.92
CA PHE A 151 -5.49 8.92 0.43
C PHE A 151 -6.66 8.74 1.40
N VAL A 152 -6.39 8.07 2.51
CA VAL A 152 -7.42 7.78 3.52
C VAL A 152 -7.18 8.59 4.78
N PHE A 153 -5.99 8.47 5.37
CA PHE A 153 -5.67 9.15 6.62
C PHE A 153 -4.16 9.30 6.84
N MET A 154 -3.79 10.17 7.78
CA MET A 154 -2.41 10.39 8.21
C MET A 154 -2.26 9.98 9.68
N LEU A 155 -1.24 9.17 10.00
CA LEU A 155 -0.78 8.99 11.38
C LEU A 155 0.25 10.05 11.70
N SER A 156 -0.13 11.13 12.38
CA SER A 156 0.81 12.06 13.02
C SER A 156 1.20 11.58 14.42
N SER A 157 2.46 11.78 14.80
CA SER A 157 3.00 11.58 16.17
C SER A 157 2.50 12.61 17.18
N MET A 158 1.93 13.73 16.70
CA MET A 158 1.25 14.70 17.52
C MET A 158 -0.17 14.19 17.85
N ASN A 159 -0.57 14.29 19.12
CA ASN A 159 -1.90 13.98 19.67
C ASN A 159 -3.06 14.81 19.07
N SER A 160 -2.89 15.38 17.87
CA SER A 160 -3.95 16.08 17.17
C SER A 160 -5.01 15.10 16.69
N ILE A 161 -6.21 15.34 17.20
CA ILE A 161 -7.48 14.71 16.83
C ILE A 161 -7.68 14.93 15.33
N ASN A 162 -7.54 13.89 14.52
CA ASN A 162 -7.88 13.98 13.11
C ASN A 162 -9.40 13.85 12.95
N ILE A 163 -10.10 14.98 12.99
CA ILE A 163 -11.53 15.07 12.71
C ILE A 163 -11.77 14.66 11.24
N GLY A 164 -12.58 13.63 11.00
CA GLY A 164 -13.04 13.24 9.66
C GLY A 164 -12.33 12.07 8.97
N MET A 165 -11.37 11.39 9.63
CA MET A 165 -10.75 10.16 9.08
C MET A 165 -11.79 9.09 8.77
N ASP A 166 -12.73 8.85 9.68
CA ASP A 166 -13.83 7.91 9.51
C ASP A 166 -14.65 8.15 8.25
N LYS A 167 -14.93 9.42 7.93
CA LYS A 167 -15.68 9.79 6.74
C LYS A 167 -14.89 9.47 5.47
N SER A 168 -13.58 9.74 5.49
CA SER A 168 -12.68 9.41 4.37
C SER A 168 -12.58 7.90 4.15
N VAL A 169 -12.38 7.12 5.22
CA VAL A 169 -12.33 5.64 5.16
C VAL A 169 -13.61 5.09 4.56
N ARG A 170 -14.77 5.44 5.15
CA ARG A 170 -16.08 4.96 4.71
C ARG A 170 -16.34 5.30 3.25
N LYS A 171 -16.12 6.56 2.88
CA LYS A 171 -16.30 7.04 1.51
C LYS A 171 -15.47 6.26 0.49
N HIS A 172 -14.18 6.04 0.76
CA HIS A 172 -13.33 5.29 -0.17
C HIS A 172 -13.62 3.79 -0.17
N CYS A 173 -14.04 3.22 0.98
CA CYS A 173 -14.52 1.84 1.01
C CYS A 173 -15.78 1.68 0.15
N GLU A 174 -16.76 2.57 0.28
CA GLU A 174 -17.99 2.59 -0.53
C GLU A 174 -17.69 2.79 -2.02
N LEU A 175 -16.67 3.58 -2.36
CA LEU A 175 -16.26 3.79 -3.74
C LEU A 175 -15.68 2.52 -4.35
N LEU A 176 -14.77 1.86 -3.63
CA LEU A 176 -14.00 0.74 -4.13
C LEU A 176 -14.79 -0.57 -4.04
N PHE A 177 -15.43 -0.88 -2.91
CA PHE A 177 -15.93 -2.21 -2.57
C PHE A 177 -17.47 -2.31 -2.63
N LYS A 178 -18.09 -1.67 -3.63
CA LYS A 178 -19.55 -1.76 -3.89
C LYS A 178 -20.04 -3.21 -4.08
N ASP A 179 -19.15 -4.06 -4.55
CA ASP A 179 -19.31 -5.49 -4.76
C ASP A 179 -19.26 -6.32 -3.47
N CYS A 180 -18.94 -5.72 -2.31
CA CYS A 180 -18.93 -6.39 -1.01
C CYS A 180 -19.80 -5.67 0.05
N PRO A 181 -21.14 -5.74 -0.04
CA PRO A 181 -22.04 -5.00 0.87
C PRO A 181 -21.86 -5.34 2.35
N SER A 182 -21.55 -6.58 2.70
CA SER A 182 -21.31 -7.02 4.09
C SER A 182 -20.13 -6.29 4.72
N PHE A 183 -19.05 -6.10 3.97
CA PHE A 183 -17.91 -5.31 4.41
C PHE A 183 -18.26 -3.83 4.55
N LEU A 184 -19.02 -3.26 3.60
CA LEU A 184 -19.46 -1.87 3.73
C LEU A 184 -20.33 -1.65 4.96
N GLU A 185 -21.23 -2.58 5.27
CA GLU A 185 -22.04 -2.55 6.49
C GLU A 185 -21.16 -2.62 7.75
N ALA A 186 -20.17 -3.51 7.76
CA ALA A 186 -19.26 -3.66 8.88
C ALA A 186 -18.37 -2.42 9.10
N VAL A 187 -17.81 -1.85 8.02
CA VAL A 187 -17.11 -0.56 8.04
C VAL A 187 -18.03 0.55 8.53
N ASN A 188 -19.30 0.54 8.13
CA ASN A 188 -20.26 1.55 8.54
C ASN A 188 -20.70 1.46 10.02
N LYS A 189 -20.56 0.29 10.66
CA LYS A 189 -20.81 0.11 12.09
C LYS A 189 -19.59 0.32 12.97
N GLU A 190 -18.39 0.27 12.40
CA GLU A 190 -17.14 0.35 13.15
C GLU A 190 -16.92 1.74 13.76
N ASN A 191 -16.20 1.80 14.89
CA ASN A 191 -15.72 3.05 15.49
C ASN A 191 -14.19 3.08 15.40
N PHE A 192 -13.67 3.62 14.30
CA PHE A 192 -12.25 3.51 13.99
C PHE A 192 -11.39 4.32 14.97
N LYS A 193 -10.47 3.64 15.64
CA LYS A 193 -9.41 4.29 16.42
C LYS A 193 -8.18 4.51 15.54
N LYS A 194 -7.59 5.71 15.60
CA LYS A 194 -6.43 6.12 14.79
C LYS A 194 -5.32 5.06 14.78
N THR A 195 -4.92 4.57 15.96
CA THR A 195 -3.78 3.65 16.12
C THR A 195 -4.04 2.22 15.63
N THR A 196 -5.32 1.83 15.46
CA THR A 196 -5.70 0.46 15.07
C THR A 196 -6.44 0.40 13.74
N LEU A 197 -6.66 1.56 13.09
CA LEU A 197 -7.53 1.71 11.94
C LEU A 197 -7.20 0.72 10.83
N MET A 198 -5.92 0.59 10.44
CA MET A 198 -5.52 -0.33 9.37
C MET A 198 -5.77 -1.78 9.71
N ASN A 199 -5.29 -2.24 10.87
CA ASN A 199 -5.46 -3.62 11.29
C ASN A 199 -6.95 -3.96 11.37
N ARG A 200 -7.76 -3.03 11.88
CA ARG A 200 -9.21 -3.19 11.93
C ARG A 200 -9.84 -3.24 10.55
N LEU A 201 -9.39 -2.40 9.61
CA LEU A 201 -9.88 -2.41 8.24
C LEU A 201 -9.56 -3.75 7.53
N ILE A 202 -8.35 -4.27 7.72
CA ILE A 202 -7.93 -5.59 7.22
C ILE A 202 -8.84 -6.68 7.81
N GLU A 203 -9.01 -6.70 9.13
CA GLU A 203 -9.83 -7.69 9.83
C GLU A 203 -11.28 -7.68 9.34
N LEU A 204 -11.88 -6.49 9.20
CA LEU A 204 -13.23 -6.33 8.68
C LEU A 204 -13.34 -6.85 7.25
N TYR A 205 -12.35 -6.59 6.39
CA TYR A 205 -12.35 -7.03 5.01
C TYR A 205 -12.26 -8.56 4.89
N GLU A 206 -11.34 -9.18 5.63
CA GLU A 206 -11.13 -10.63 5.63
C GLU A 206 -12.33 -11.38 6.24
N THR A 207 -12.85 -10.91 7.37
CA THR A 207 -13.98 -11.56 8.06
C THR A 207 -15.26 -11.54 7.22
N ASN A 208 -15.42 -10.52 6.37
CA ASN A 208 -16.55 -10.41 5.45
C ASN A 208 -16.33 -11.12 4.10
N ASN A 209 -15.22 -11.87 3.95
CA ASN A 209 -14.91 -12.74 2.81
C ASN A 209 -14.94 -12.04 1.43
N CYS A 210 -14.61 -10.75 1.35
CA CYS A 210 -14.63 -10.01 0.07
C CYS A 210 -13.67 -10.55 -1.00
N ASN A 211 -12.68 -11.35 -0.60
CA ASN A 211 -11.72 -12.02 -1.48
C ASN A 211 -12.22 -13.33 -2.08
N LYS A 212 -13.31 -13.89 -1.54
CA LYS A 212 -13.86 -15.16 -2.01
C LYS A 212 -15.00 -14.83 -2.97
N LYS A 213 -14.89 -15.32 -4.21
CA LYS A 213 -16.00 -15.24 -5.17
C LYS A 213 -17.23 -15.85 -4.50
N VAL A 214 -18.25 -15.04 -4.25
CA VAL A 214 -19.55 -15.53 -3.81
C VAL A 214 -20.10 -16.38 -4.96
N GLU A 215 -20.16 -17.70 -4.79
CA GLU A 215 -20.98 -18.54 -5.66
C GLU A 215 -22.42 -18.08 -5.51
N ILE A 216 -22.91 -17.34 -6.51
CA ILE A 216 -24.34 -17.04 -6.61
C ILE A 216 -25.02 -18.38 -6.84
N LYS A 217 -25.55 -18.99 -5.78
CA LYS A 217 -26.47 -20.12 -5.94
C LYS A 217 -27.64 -19.61 -6.78
N PRO A 218 -27.94 -20.24 -7.94
CA PRO A 218 -29.02 -19.80 -8.79
C PRO A 218 -30.32 -19.78 -7.97
N VAL A 219 -30.99 -18.64 -7.97
CA VAL A 219 -32.29 -18.46 -7.34
C VAL A 219 -33.24 -19.50 -7.96
N ALA A 220 -33.70 -20.44 -7.13
CA ALA A 220 -34.68 -21.42 -7.56
C ALA A 220 -35.92 -20.69 -8.07
N LYS A 221 -36.23 -20.86 -9.36
CA LYS A 221 -37.47 -20.34 -9.94
C LYS A 221 -38.65 -20.93 -9.16
N PRO A 222 -39.66 -20.12 -8.75
CA PRO A 222 -40.85 -20.63 -8.09
C PRO A 222 -41.55 -21.63 -9.03
N GLY A 223 -41.78 -22.84 -8.51
CA GLY A 223 -42.33 -23.95 -9.26
C GLY A 223 -43.71 -23.63 -9.83
N ILE A 224 -43.83 -23.79 -11.14
CA ILE A 224 -45.11 -23.81 -11.84
C ILE A 224 -45.86 -25.06 -11.36
N LYS A 225 -46.94 -24.86 -10.59
CA LYS A 225 -47.88 -25.93 -10.22
C LYS A 225 -48.52 -26.47 -11.49
N SER A 226 -48.19 -27.70 -11.87
CA SER A 226 -48.91 -28.42 -12.91
C SER A 226 -50.33 -28.74 -12.43
N LYS A 227 -51.33 -28.20 -13.12
CA LYS A 227 -52.73 -28.60 -12.95
C LYS A 227 -52.87 -30.05 -13.44
N LYS A 228 -53.20 -30.96 -12.53
CA LYS A 228 -53.72 -32.30 -12.86
C LYS A 228 -55.02 -32.15 -13.67
N SER A 229 -55.00 -32.63 -14.91
CA SER A 229 -56.20 -32.89 -15.70
C SER A 229 -57.00 -34.02 -15.03
N LYS A 230 -58.27 -33.73 -14.70
CA LYS A 230 -59.26 -34.75 -14.33
C LYS A 230 -59.84 -35.32 -15.61
N LYS A 231 -59.70 -36.64 -15.77
CA LYS A 231 -60.53 -37.47 -16.65
C LYS A 231 -62.01 -37.29 -16.28
N ASN A 232 -62.85 -37.13 -17.28
CA ASN A 232 -64.16 -37.77 -17.44
C ASN A 232 -64.35 -38.04 -18.93
#